data_AF-A0A3Q3JV95-F1
#
_entry.id   AF-A0A3Q3JV95-F1
#
_cell.length_a   1.000
_cell.length_b   1.000
_cell.length_c   1.000
_cell.angle_alpha   90.00
_cell.angle_beta   90.00
_cell.angle_gamma   90.00
#
_symmetry.space_group_name_H-M   'P 1'
#
loop_
_entity.id
_entity.type
_entity.pdbx_description
1 polymer ?
#
loop_
_entity_poly.entity_id
_entity_poly.type
_entity_poly.pdbx_seq_one_letter_code
_entity_poly.pdbx_strand_id
1 'polypeptide(L)'
;MSVEKMLQGYTRKLFPFEKGEHKSQQVLGISSRGQLLAFEHEDNILNESSAFKSQGNKLVPENPAELGLMHQCMMEGLTDKLSNIHSYTHNSRTQKNTMDTFTDMTAVKRNREILATELTLWEGYLQKAVTAGSYLAGTFSLTDVLSVGHYHKLAKYYSLLKDRASIKASWPPHWLARPQGYDILKDL
;
A
#
# COMPACT_ATOMS: atom_id res chain seq x y z
N MET A 1 -1.44 -11.22 -1.53
CA MET A 1 -2.26 -11.62 -2.70
C MET A 1 -2.17 -13.12 -3.00
N SER A 2 -0.98 -13.70 -3.23
CA SER A 2 -0.83 -15.13 -3.56
C SER A 2 -1.44 -16.08 -2.53
N VAL A 3 -1.27 -15.80 -1.23
CA VAL A 3 -1.88 -16.61 -0.15
C VAL A 3 -3.42 -16.49 -0.16
N GLU A 4 -3.96 -15.27 -0.26
CA GLU A 4 -5.41 -15.05 -0.36
C GLU A 4 -6.04 -15.77 -1.56
N LYS A 5 -5.30 -15.79 -2.67
CA LYS A 5 -5.71 -16.40 -3.92
C LYS A 5 -5.32 -17.87 -4.04
N MET A 6 -4.71 -18.45 -3.00
CA MET A 6 -4.23 -19.84 -2.99
C MET A 6 -3.39 -20.19 -4.24
N LEU A 7 -2.62 -19.23 -4.75
CA LEU A 7 -1.72 -19.46 -5.88
C LEU A 7 -0.60 -20.39 -5.43
N GLN A 8 -0.35 -21.45 -6.20
CA GLN A 8 0.71 -22.42 -5.96
C GLN A 8 1.60 -22.54 -7.19
N GLY A 9 2.79 -23.12 -7.03
CA GLY A 9 3.71 -23.39 -8.15
C GLY A 9 4.37 -22.16 -8.79
N TYR A 10 4.16 -20.95 -8.24
CA TYR A 10 4.81 -19.75 -8.77
C TYR A 10 6.25 -19.61 -8.23
N THR A 11 7.15 -19.19 -9.11
CA THR A 11 8.53 -18.86 -8.71
C THR A 11 8.59 -17.41 -8.25
N ARG A 12 9.19 -17.17 -7.09
CA ARG A 12 9.44 -15.81 -6.58
C ARG A 12 10.92 -15.46 -6.67
N LYS A 13 11.23 -14.27 -7.18
CA LYS A 13 12.58 -13.69 -7.15
C LYS A 13 12.53 -12.32 -6.48
N LEU A 14 13.36 -12.13 -5.48
CA LEU A 14 13.53 -10.83 -4.82
C LEU A 14 14.55 -10.01 -5.61
N PHE A 15 14.19 -8.78 -5.97
CA PHE A 15 15.08 -7.83 -6.63
C PHE A 15 15.39 -6.68 -5.66
N PRO A 16 16.62 -6.57 -5.14
CA PRO A 16 17.05 -5.45 -4.30
C PRO A 16 16.90 -4.12 -5.01
N PHE A 17 16.17 -3.18 -4.40
CA PHE A 17 15.96 -1.84 -4.96
C PHE A 17 17.25 -1.02 -4.96
N GLU A 18 18.06 -1.16 -3.90
CA GLU A 18 19.29 -0.40 -3.68
C GLU A 18 20.36 -0.68 -4.74
N LYS A 19 20.30 -1.86 -5.35
CA LYS A 19 21.20 -2.28 -6.43
C LYS A 19 20.66 -1.96 -7.83
N GLY A 20 19.47 -1.34 -7.92
CA GLY A 20 18.83 -1.03 -9.20
C GLY A 20 18.31 -2.26 -9.96
N GLU A 21 18.22 -3.43 -9.33
CA GLU A 21 17.93 -4.68 -10.05
C GLU A 21 16.50 -4.76 -10.64
N HIS A 22 15.60 -3.89 -10.18
CA HIS A 22 14.28 -3.66 -10.77
C HIS A 22 14.33 -3.08 -12.20
N LYS A 23 15.51 -2.62 -12.66
CA LYS A 23 15.78 -2.19 -14.05
C LYS A 23 16.61 -3.20 -14.84
N SER A 24 16.81 -4.42 -14.32
CA SER A 24 17.54 -5.47 -15.05
C SER A 24 16.80 -5.87 -16.34
N GLN A 25 17.53 -6.42 -17.31
CA GLN A 25 16.95 -6.91 -18.57
C GLN A 25 15.86 -7.96 -18.34
N GLN A 26 16.03 -8.81 -17.32
CA GLN A 26 14.99 -9.78 -16.93
C GLN A 26 13.68 -9.10 -16.54
N VAL A 27 13.73 -8.02 -15.73
CA VAL A 27 12.52 -7.29 -15.33
C VAL A 27 11.97 -6.49 -16.50
N LEU A 28 12.83 -5.83 -17.29
CA LEU A 28 12.41 -5.03 -18.44
C LEU A 28 11.73 -5.87 -19.54
N GLY A 29 12.09 -7.14 -19.66
CA GLY A 29 11.42 -8.09 -20.56
C GLY A 29 9.96 -8.37 -20.21
N ILE A 30 9.57 -8.18 -18.94
CA ILE A 30 8.20 -8.40 -18.44
C ILE A 30 7.49 -7.05 -18.19
N SER A 31 8.17 -6.12 -17.53
CA SER A 31 7.68 -4.78 -17.22
C SER A 31 8.58 -3.76 -17.91
N SER A 32 8.14 -3.27 -19.08
CA SER A 32 8.89 -2.27 -19.86
C SER A 32 9.14 -0.95 -19.11
N ARG A 33 8.37 -0.68 -18.05
CA ARG A 33 8.58 0.46 -17.13
C ARG A 33 9.69 0.21 -16.11
N GLY A 34 10.19 -1.02 -16.00
CA GLY A 34 11.14 -1.45 -14.99
C GLY A 34 10.58 -1.24 -13.58
N GLN A 35 9.31 -1.61 -13.38
CA GLN A 35 8.64 -1.57 -12.09
C GLN A 35 8.45 -3.00 -11.59
N LEU A 36 8.55 -3.19 -10.26
CA LEU A 36 8.26 -4.49 -9.64
C LEU A 36 6.74 -4.67 -9.47
N LEU A 37 6.32 -5.91 -9.17
CA LEU A 37 5.01 -6.48 -9.55
C LEU A 37 4.94 -6.87 -11.03
N ALA A 38 6.09 -7.22 -11.62
CA ALA A 38 6.19 -7.86 -12.92
C ALA A 38 5.91 -9.37 -12.77
N PHE A 39 4.77 -9.82 -13.26
CA PHE A 39 4.33 -11.20 -13.14
C PHE A 39 3.97 -11.78 -14.50
N GLU A 40 4.42 -13.00 -14.75
CA GLU A 40 4.15 -13.74 -15.98
C GLU A 40 3.36 -14.99 -15.62
N HIS A 41 2.29 -15.25 -16.36
CA HIS A 41 1.46 -16.41 -16.20
C HIS A 41 1.07 -16.96 -17.57
N GLU A 42 1.67 -18.10 -17.92
CA GLU A 42 1.58 -18.67 -19.27
C GLU A 42 2.01 -17.59 -20.29
N ASP A 43 1.18 -17.28 -21.27
CA ASP A 43 1.48 -16.27 -22.29
C ASP A 43 1.11 -14.83 -21.86
N ASN A 44 0.66 -14.65 -20.62
CA ASN A 44 0.16 -13.35 -20.14
C ASN A 44 1.17 -12.65 -19.23
N ILE A 45 1.51 -11.42 -19.60
CA ILE A 45 2.25 -10.48 -18.76
C ILE A 45 1.25 -9.64 -17.97
N LEU A 46 1.35 -9.71 -16.65
CA LEU A 46 0.51 -9.02 -15.70
C LEU A 46 1.39 -8.10 -14.85
N ASN A 47 1.35 -6.81 -15.16
CA ASN A 47 2.05 -5.77 -14.40
C ASN A 47 1.15 -5.11 -13.35
N GLU A 48 -0.12 -5.52 -13.27
CA GLU A 48 -1.14 -4.99 -12.34
C GLU A 48 -1.83 -6.11 -11.56
N SER A 49 -2.16 -5.82 -10.30
CA SER A 49 -2.42 -6.80 -9.23
C SER A 49 -3.79 -7.52 -9.23
N SER A 50 -4.58 -7.49 -10.32
CA SER A 50 -6.02 -7.87 -10.26
C SER A 50 -6.46 -9.08 -11.10
N ALA A 51 -5.54 -9.85 -11.70
CA ALA A 51 -5.87 -10.87 -12.69
C ALA A 51 -6.61 -12.12 -12.16
N PHE A 52 -6.38 -12.52 -10.90
CA PHE A 52 -6.90 -13.80 -10.36
C PHE A 52 -8.25 -13.66 -9.65
N LYS A 53 -9.27 -13.17 -10.34
CA LYS A 53 -10.58 -12.87 -9.71
C LYS A 53 -11.30 -14.11 -9.18
N SER A 54 -11.30 -15.21 -9.94
CA SER A 54 -12.07 -16.44 -9.66
C SER A 54 -11.36 -17.49 -8.79
N GLN A 55 -10.09 -17.26 -8.40
CA GLN A 55 -9.30 -18.22 -7.63
C GLN A 55 -9.20 -17.84 -6.15
N GLY A 56 -9.24 -18.83 -5.26
CA GLY A 56 -9.12 -18.64 -3.81
C GLY A 56 -10.20 -17.73 -3.23
N ASN A 57 -9.83 -16.86 -2.30
CA ASN A 57 -10.76 -15.92 -1.67
C ASN A 57 -11.31 -14.92 -2.70
N LYS A 58 -12.63 -14.72 -2.68
CA LYS A 58 -13.29 -13.66 -3.44
C LYS A 58 -12.94 -12.32 -2.77
N LEU A 59 -12.10 -11.54 -3.44
CA LEU A 59 -11.68 -10.20 -2.99
C LEU A 59 -12.50 -9.08 -3.65
N VAL A 60 -13.40 -9.43 -4.55
CA VAL A 60 -14.33 -8.51 -5.21
C VAL A 60 -15.73 -8.87 -4.70
N PRO A 61 -16.41 -7.95 -3.98
CA PRO A 61 -17.76 -8.20 -3.49
C PRO A 61 -18.76 -8.41 -4.63
N GLU A 62 -19.75 -9.27 -4.39
CA GLU A 62 -20.87 -9.47 -5.33
C GLU A 62 -22.02 -8.49 -5.06
N ASN A 63 -22.14 -8.02 -3.81
CA ASN A 63 -23.13 -7.01 -3.45
C ASN A 63 -22.78 -5.68 -4.14
N PRO A 64 -23.71 -5.05 -4.88
CA PRO A 64 -23.42 -3.82 -5.62
C PRO A 64 -22.95 -2.65 -4.75
N ALA A 65 -23.47 -2.52 -3.52
CA ALA A 65 -23.07 -1.45 -2.61
C ALA A 65 -21.64 -1.67 -2.07
N GLU A 66 -21.32 -2.91 -1.67
CA GLU A 66 -19.95 -3.26 -1.25
C GLU A 66 -18.95 -3.16 -2.41
N LEU A 67 -19.36 -3.56 -3.62
CA LEU A 67 -18.55 -3.44 -4.82
C LEU A 67 -18.25 -1.96 -5.13
N GLY A 68 -19.29 -1.11 -5.10
CA GLY A 68 -19.13 0.33 -5.28
C GLY A 68 -18.16 0.93 -4.26
N LEU A 69 -18.30 0.56 -2.99
CA LEU A 69 -17.43 1.03 -1.92
C LEU A 69 -15.98 0.54 -2.09
N MET A 70 -15.79 -0.73 -2.47
CA MET A 70 -14.46 -1.28 -2.76
C MET A 70 -13.77 -0.49 -3.89
N HIS A 71 -14.47 -0.23 -4.99
CA HIS A 71 -13.93 0.55 -6.11
C HIS A 71 -13.62 1.99 -5.70
N GLN A 72 -14.52 2.64 -4.95
CA GLN A 72 -14.30 3.99 -4.44
C GLN A 72 -13.05 4.06 -3.57
N CYS A 73 -12.91 3.17 -2.57
CA CYS A 73 -11.75 3.15 -1.68
C CYS A 73 -10.45 2.84 -2.44
N MET A 74 -10.48 1.93 -3.42
CA MET A 74 -9.30 1.65 -4.26
C MET A 74 -8.88 2.88 -5.07
N MET A 75 -9.82 3.60 -5.67
CA MET A 75 -9.51 4.79 -6.47
C MET A 75 -9.02 5.93 -5.58
N GLU A 76 -9.69 6.18 -4.44
CA GLU A 76 -9.26 7.19 -3.45
C GLU A 76 -7.85 6.89 -2.92
N GLY A 77 -7.56 5.62 -2.62
CA GLY A 77 -6.25 5.16 -2.17
C GLY A 77 -5.15 5.23 -3.22
N LEU A 78 -5.48 5.21 -4.51
CA LEU A 78 -4.52 5.33 -5.62
C LEU A 78 -4.30 6.78 -6.10
N THR A 79 -4.99 7.76 -5.51
CA THR A 79 -4.85 9.17 -5.92
C THR A 79 -3.48 9.76 -5.57
N ASP A 80 -3.14 10.88 -6.24
CA ASP A 80 -1.96 11.73 -6.01
C ASP A 80 -1.74 12.15 -4.55
N LYS A 81 -2.72 11.91 -3.68
CA LYS A 81 -2.61 12.18 -2.25
C LYS A 81 -1.61 11.27 -1.54
N LEU A 82 -1.39 10.03 -2.00
CA LEU A 82 -0.25 9.23 -1.55
C LEU A 82 1.09 9.81 -2.03
N SER A 83 1.13 10.46 -3.20
CA SER A 83 2.29 11.22 -3.66
C SER A 83 2.63 12.38 -2.71
N ASN A 84 1.67 12.91 -1.95
CA ASN A 84 1.93 13.91 -0.90
C ASN A 84 2.61 13.30 0.34
N ILE A 85 2.31 12.04 0.71
CA ILE A 85 3.07 11.31 1.75
C ILE A 85 4.50 11.07 1.28
N HIS A 86 4.66 10.63 0.03
CA HIS A 86 5.99 10.44 -0.55
C HIS A 86 6.76 11.77 -0.59
N SER A 87 6.13 12.85 -1.06
CA SER A 87 6.73 14.18 -1.12
C SER A 87 7.07 14.73 0.26
N TYR A 88 6.19 14.58 1.26
CA TYR A 88 6.47 14.97 2.63
C TYR A 88 7.66 14.18 3.20
N THR A 89 7.61 12.86 3.12
CA THR A 89 8.68 12.00 3.67
C THR A 89 9.99 12.09 2.90
N HIS A 90 9.97 12.46 1.62
CA HIS A 90 11.16 12.77 0.83
C HIS A 90 11.74 14.12 1.24
N ASN A 91 10.93 15.19 1.22
CA ASN A 91 11.35 16.55 1.56
C ASN A 91 11.85 16.65 3.01
N SER A 92 11.19 16.00 3.97
CA SER A 92 11.65 15.95 5.37
C SER A 92 12.98 15.20 5.54
N ARG A 93 13.33 14.28 4.62
CA ARG A 93 14.64 13.60 4.61
C ARG A 93 15.71 14.44 3.92
N THR A 94 15.38 15.18 2.86
CA THR A 94 16.31 16.03 2.11
C THR A 94 16.59 17.37 2.80
N GLN A 95 15.66 17.92 3.58
CA GLN A 95 15.88 19.08 4.47
C GLN A 95 17.07 18.88 5.42
N LYS A 96 17.35 17.62 5.79
CA LYS A 96 18.50 17.29 6.66
C LYS A 96 19.85 17.50 5.96
N ASN A 97 19.86 17.66 4.62
CA ASN A 97 21.06 17.63 3.78
C ASN A 97 21.28 18.88 2.89
N THR A 98 20.33 19.82 2.78
CA THR A 98 20.49 21.02 1.91
C THR A 98 19.95 22.29 2.56
N MET A 99 20.77 23.35 2.53
CA MET A 99 20.60 24.60 3.26
C MET A 99 19.83 25.67 2.46
N ASP A 100 18.64 25.35 1.93
CA ASP A 100 17.77 26.34 1.25
C ASP A 100 16.41 26.40 1.97
N THR A 101 16.37 27.22 3.04
CA THR A 101 15.48 26.95 4.19
C THR A 101 14.07 27.54 4.09
N PHE A 102 13.82 28.60 3.30
CA PHE A 102 12.52 29.30 3.38
C PHE A 102 11.41 28.69 2.50
N THR A 103 11.73 28.36 1.26
CA THR A 103 10.80 27.75 0.29
C THR A 103 10.44 26.31 0.70
N ASP A 104 11.39 25.60 1.30
CA ASP A 104 11.26 24.21 1.74
C ASP A 104 10.32 24.08 2.97
N MET A 105 10.42 25.00 3.94
CA MET A 105 9.54 25.00 5.12
C MET A 105 8.06 25.20 4.77
N THR A 106 7.75 26.02 3.76
CA THR A 106 6.35 26.29 3.35
C THR A 106 5.76 25.08 2.61
N ALA A 107 6.54 24.42 1.77
CA ALA A 107 6.14 23.19 1.10
C ALA A 107 5.93 22.04 2.09
N VAL A 108 6.84 21.87 3.06
CA VAL A 108 6.70 20.86 4.12
C VAL A 108 5.47 21.11 4.99
N LYS A 109 5.20 22.36 5.38
CA LYS A 109 4.00 22.70 6.16
C LYS A 109 2.72 22.41 5.37
N ARG A 110 2.64 22.85 4.10
CA ARG A 110 1.49 22.57 3.23
C ARG A 110 1.27 21.07 3.05
N ASN A 111 2.32 20.31 2.76
CA ASN A 111 2.22 18.86 2.59
C ASN A 111 1.78 18.16 3.88
N ARG A 112 2.23 18.64 5.03
CA ARG A 112 1.79 18.15 6.35
C ARG A 112 0.29 18.39 6.57
N GLU A 113 -0.21 19.59 6.25
CA GLU A 113 -1.64 19.92 6.41
C GLU A 113 -2.54 19.12 5.45
N ILE A 114 -2.11 18.96 4.19
CA ILE A 114 -2.80 18.10 3.21
C ILE A 114 -2.83 16.65 3.71
N LEU A 115 -1.70 16.17 4.23
CA LEU A 115 -1.61 14.84 4.80
C LEU A 115 -2.57 14.69 5.97
N ALA A 116 -2.48 15.53 7.00
CA ALA A 116 -3.36 15.48 8.17
C ALA A 116 -4.86 15.48 7.81
N THR A 117 -5.26 16.26 6.81
CA THR A 117 -6.64 16.29 6.30
C THR A 117 -7.03 14.94 5.70
N GLU A 118 -6.17 14.37 4.87
CA GLU A 118 -6.40 13.07 4.25
C GLU A 118 -6.48 11.96 5.31
N LEU A 119 -5.61 12.01 6.33
CA LEU A 119 -5.64 11.05 7.44
C LEU A 119 -6.94 11.11 8.22
N THR A 120 -7.47 12.30 8.45
CA THR A 120 -8.76 12.47 9.12
C THR A 120 -9.90 11.83 8.32
N LEU A 121 -9.87 11.94 6.99
CA LEU A 121 -10.84 11.27 6.11
C LEU A 121 -10.74 9.74 6.24
N TRP A 122 -9.53 9.18 6.13
CA TRP A 122 -9.30 7.74 6.28
C TRP A 122 -9.64 7.22 7.68
N GLU A 123 -9.38 8.01 8.73
CA GLU A 123 -9.83 7.69 10.09
C GLU A 123 -11.35 7.55 10.16
N GLY A 124 -12.11 8.39 9.45
CA GLY A 124 -13.55 8.30 9.37
C GLY A 124 -14.02 6.99 8.73
N TYR A 125 -13.40 6.56 7.63
CA TYR A 125 -13.71 5.27 6.99
C TYR A 125 -13.37 4.09 7.91
N LEU A 126 -12.19 4.11 8.52
CA LEU A 126 -11.72 3.06 9.42
C LEU A 126 -12.59 2.97 10.68
N GLN A 127 -13.03 4.09 11.23
CA GLN A 127 -13.91 4.10 12.40
C GLN A 127 -15.25 3.44 12.10
N LYS A 128 -15.84 3.68 10.93
CA LYS A 128 -17.08 3.01 10.51
C LYS A 128 -16.87 1.50 10.41
N ALA A 129 -15.79 1.07 9.76
CA ALA A 129 -15.46 -0.34 9.59
C ALA A 129 -15.28 -1.03 10.96
N VAL A 130 -14.47 -0.45 11.84
CA VAL A 130 -14.19 -0.99 13.19
C VAL A 130 -15.44 -1.02 14.06
N THR A 131 -16.25 0.05 14.08
CA THR A 131 -17.51 0.08 14.87
C THR A 131 -18.48 -1.00 14.42
N ALA A 132 -18.55 -1.28 13.12
CA ALA A 132 -19.37 -2.35 12.57
C ALA A 132 -18.75 -3.75 12.69
N GLY A 133 -17.52 -3.89 13.22
CA GLY A 133 -16.81 -5.17 13.25
C GLY A 133 -16.50 -5.73 11.86
N SER A 134 -16.32 -4.85 10.88
CA SER A 134 -16.24 -5.15 9.45
C SER A 134 -14.95 -4.61 8.81
N TYR A 135 -14.80 -4.83 7.50
CA TYR A 135 -13.69 -4.29 6.68
C TYR A 135 -14.09 -2.98 5.99
N LEU A 136 -13.17 -2.34 5.26
CA LEU A 136 -13.43 -1.05 4.61
C LEU A 136 -14.64 -1.08 3.65
N ALA A 137 -14.85 -2.20 2.96
CA ALA A 137 -15.99 -2.42 2.07
C ALA A 137 -17.07 -3.34 2.68
N GLY A 138 -17.11 -3.50 4.00
CA GLY A 138 -17.95 -4.48 4.69
C GLY A 138 -17.29 -5.85 4.76
N THR A 139 -17.13 -6.52 3.62
CA THR A 139 -16.39 -7.78 3.49
C THR A 139 -14.91 -7.57 3.16
N PHE A 140 -14.05 -8.53 3.53
CA PHE A 140 -12.61 -8.45 3.23
C PHE A 140 -12.41 -8.48 1.71
N SER A 141 -11.79 -7.43 1.17
CA SER A 141 -11.75 -7.19 -0.28
C SER A 141 -10.40 -6.61 -0.74
N LEU A 142 -10.28 -6.30 -2.03
CA LEU A 142 -9.06 -5.75 -2.62
C LEU A 142 -8.59 -4.46 -1.94
N THR A 143 -9.51 -3.63 -1.44
CA THR A 143 -9.13 -2.39 -0.75
C THR A 143 -8.32 -2.66 0.53
N ASP A 144 -8.56 -3.78 1.21
CA ASP A 144 -7.88 -4.15 2.46
C ASP A 144 -6.49 -4.75 2.21
N VAL A 145 -6.31 -5.33 1.02
CA VAL A 145 -5.00 -5.84 0.54
C VAL A 145 -4.09 -4.68 0.11
N LEU A 146 -4.67 -3.61 -0.44
CA LEU A 146 -3.94 -2.44 -0.93
C LEU A 146 -3.73 -1.37 0.14
N SER A 147 -4.54 -1.35 1.20
CA SER A 147 -4.38 -0.43 2.32
C SER A 147 -3.25 -0.89 3.26
N VAL A 148 -2.01 -0.43 3.04
CA VAL A 148 -0.88 -0.70 3.95
C VAL A 148 -0.25 0.60 4.48
N GLY A 149 -0.42 0.85 5.79
CA GLY A 149 0.32 1.82 6.64
C GLY A 149 -0.28 3.24 6.73
N HIS A 150 -0.23 4.03 7.82
CA HIS A 150 0.32 3.94 9.19
C HIS A 150 -0.38 5.01 10.05
N TYR A 151 -1.45 4.75 10.83
CA TYR A 151 -2.09 5.81 11.65
C TYR A 151 -2.68 5.29 12.98
N HIS A 152 -2.94 6.16 13.95
CA HIS A 152 -3.23 5.77 15.35
C HIS A 152 -4.57 5.04 15.54
N LYS A 153 -5.65 5.38 14.83
CA LYS A 153 -6.88 4.54 14.79
C LYS A 153 -6.77 3.36 13.82
N LEU A 154 -5.80 3.44 12.90
CA LEU A 154 -5.29 2.29 12.15
C LEU A 154 -4.73 1.23 13.10
N ALA A 155 -4.34 1.51 14.36
CA ALA A 155 -3.85 0.46 15.26
C ALA A 155 -4.87 -0.66 15.54
N LYS A 156 -6.16 -0.34 15.64
CA LYS A 156 -7.23 -1.35 15.80
C LYS A 156 -7.48 -2.09 14.48
N TYR A 157 -7.56 -1.36 13.38
CA TYR A 157 -7.75 -1.96 12.05
C TYR A 157 -6.55 -2.82 11.61
N TYR A 158 -5.36 -2.31 11.82
CA TYR A 158 -4.08 -3.01 11.74
C TYR A 158 -4.08 -4.22 12.66
N SER A 159 -4.56 -4.12 13.90
CA SER A 159 -4.65 -5.30 14.78
C SER A 159 -5.60 -6.35 14.24
N LEU A 160 -6.65 -5.96 13.51
CA LEU A 160 -7.54 -6.86 12.80
C LEU A 160 -6.86 -7.52 11.58
N LEU A 161 -5.95 -6.82 10.88
CA LEU A 161 -5.27 -7.32 9.68
C LEU A 161 -3.94 -8.05 9.96
N LYS A 162 -3.14 -7.59 10.92
CA LYS A 162 -1.74 -8.00 11.14
C LYS A 162 -1.61 -9.49 11.43
N ASP A 163 -2.64 -10.09 11.99
CA ASP A 163 -2.63 -11.50 12.40
C ASP A 163 -3.08 -12.45 11.30
N ARG A 164 -3.64 -11.92 10.21
CA ARG A 164 -4.04 -12.70 9.04
C ARG A 164 -2.83 -13.37 8.38
N ALA A 165 -2.95 -14.65 8.08
CA ALA A 165 -1.84 -15.47 7.56
C ALA A 165 -1.22 -14.90 6.28
N SER A 166 -2.05 -14.36 5.38
CA SER A 166 -1.60 -13.73 4.14
C SER A 166 -0.75 -12.48 4.38
N ILE A 167 -1.15 -11.64 5.34
CA ILE A 167 -0.42 -10.43 5.74
C ILE A 167 0.92 -10.84 6.34
N LYS A 168 0.93 -11.77 7.29
CA LYS A 168 2.15 -12.36 7.91
C LYS A 168 3.13 -12.87 6.85
N ALA A 169 2.64 -13.64 5.88
CA ALA A 169 3.45 -14.22 4.82
C ALA A 169 4.02 -13.19 3.83
N SER A 170 3.39 -12.01 3.71
CA SER A 170 3.80 -10.95 2.79
C SER A 170 4.54 -9.79 3.44
N TRP A 171 4.91 -9.88 4.73
CA TRP A 171 5.70 -8.82 5.36
C TRP A 171 7.02 -8.60 4.62
N PRO A 172 7.41 -7.34 4.35
CA PRO A 172 8.72 -7.06 3.80
C PRO A 172 9.82 -7.64 4.70
N PRO A 173 10.67 -8.56 4.21
CA PRO A 173 11.65 -9.24 5.06
C PRO A 173 12.59 -8.30 5.80
N HIS A 174 12.92 -7.16 5.17
CA HIS A 174 13.82 -6.15 5.74
C HIS A 174 13.19 -5.37 6.92
N TRP A 175 11.86 -5.35 7.05
CA TRP A 175 11.18 -4.72 8.20
C TRP A 175 11.32 -5.55 9.47
N LEU A 176 11.37 -6.88 9.35
CA LEU A 176 11.62 -7.77 10.49
C LEU A 176 13.05 -7.60 11.04
N ALA A 177 14.00 -7.26 10.17
CA ALA A 177 15.40 -7.02 10.54
C ALA A 177 15.65 -5.64 11.15
N ARG A 178 14.72 -4.68 11.00
CA ARG A 178 14.83 -3.30 11.52
C ARG A 178 13.52 -2.86 12.19
N PRO A 179 13.29 -3.23 13.46
CA PRO A 179 12.04 -2.91 14.16
C PRO A 179 11.86 -1.42 14.48
N GLN A 180 12.94 -0.61 14.43
CA GLN A 180 12.83 0.85 14.46
C GLN A 180 12.34 1.33 13.09
N GLY A 181 11.02 1.53 12.99
CA GLY A 181 10.39 2.16 11.85
C GLY A 181 10.86 3.61 11.62
N TYR A 182 10.44 4.20 10.50
CA TYR A 182 10.71 5.62 10.24
C TYR A 182 9.81 6.49 11.12
N ASP A 183 10.43 7.24 12.04
CA ASP A 183 9.80 8.10 13.04
C ASP A 183 9.12 9.36 12.46
N ILE A 184 9.14 9.52 11.13
CA ILE A 184 8.84 10.76 10.40
C ILE A 184 7.36 11.14 10.49
N LEU A 185 6.48 10.20 10.86
CA LEU A 185 5.03 10.42 10.94
C LEU A 185 4.51 10.49 12.38
N LYS A 186 5.34 10.42 13.42
CA LYS A 186 4.83 10.37 14.80
C LYS A 186 4.15 11.64 15.28
N ASP A 187 4.47 12.78 14.66
CA ASP A 187 3.91 14.10 15.01
C ASP A 187 2.77 14.54 14.07
N LEU A 188 2.27 13.62 13.22
CA LEU A 188 1.13 13.84 12.32
C LEU A 188 -0.18 13.35 12.93
#